data_AF-A0A2U1FSB0-F1
#
_entry.id   AF-A0A2U1FSB0-F1
#
_cell.length_a   1.000
_cell.length_b   1.000
_cell.length_c   1.000
_cell.angle_alpha   90.00
_cell.angle_beta   90.00
_cell.angle_gamma   90.00
#
_symmetry.space_group_name_H-M   'P 1'
#
loop_
_entity.id
_entity.type
_entity.pdbx_description
1 polymer ?
#
loop_
_entity_poly.entity_id
_entity_poly.type
_entity_poly.pdbx_seq_one_letter_code
_entity_poly.pdbx_strand_id
1 'polypeptide(L)' 'MSAANDEESARPVLRIVRGEPDAVEIAALTAVLAAAGGGGDPEGEAVAPVAPSTWARPVDLVRGPVHPGPGGWRASARPR' A
#
# COMPACT_ATOMS: atom_id res chain seq x y z
N MET A 1 22.95 -1.42 21.39
CA MET A 1 22.18 -0.17 21.15
C MET A 1 20.81 -0.43 20.48
N SER A 2 20.17 -1.60 20.66
CA SER A 2 18.91 -1.94 19.96
C SER A 2 17.67 -2.15 20.85
N ALA A 3 17.82 -2.20 22.18
CA ALA A 3 16.68 -2.44 23.09
C ALA A 3 15.72 -1.23 23.24
N ALA A 4 16.13 -0.03 22.84
CA ALA A 4 15.31 1.17 22.97
C ALA A 4 14.19 1.28 21.91
N ASN A 5 14.37 0.68 20.73
CA ASN A 5 13.39 0.78 19.63
C ASN A 5 12.13 -0.08 19.86
N ASP A 6 12.25 -1.20 20.58
CA ASP A 6 11.12 -2.11 20.84
C ASP A 6 10.16 -1.52 21.89
N GLU A 7 10.70 -0.82 22.90
CA GLU A 7 9.91 -0.11 23.92
C GLU A 7 9.17 1.12 23.35
N GLU A 8 9.73 1.77 22.33
CA GLU A 8 9.09 2.87 21.62
C GLU A 8 7.95 2.37 20.72
N SER A 9 8.10 1.17 20.14
CA SER A 9 7.06 0.50 19.35
C SER A 9 5.87 0.02 20.19
N ALA A 10 6.05 -0.15 21.51
CA ALA A 10 4.99 -0.59 22.42
C ALA A 10 4.02 0.52 22.86
N ARG A 11 4.33 1.80 22.56
CA ARG A 11 3.44 2.92 22.95
C ARG A 11 2.31 3.08 21.93
N PRO A 12 1.04 3.13 22.37
CA PRO A 12 -0.08 3.29 21.45
C PRO A 12 -0.02 4.67 20.78
N VAL A 13 -0.14 4.68 19.45
CA VAL A 13 -0.15 5.92 18.63
C VAL A 13 -1.40 6.77 18.93
N LEU A 14 -2.49 6.13 19.38
CA LEU A 14 -3.73 6.79 19.78
C LEU A 14 -4.22 6.21 21.12
N ARG A 15 -4.63 7.06 22.05
CA ARG A 15 -5.22 6.64 23.34
C ARG A 15 -6.59 7.30 23.55
N ILE A 16 -7.61 6.48 23.77
CA ILE A 16 -8.95 6.94 24.14
C ILE A 16 -8.94 7.30 25.63
N VAL A 17 -9.20 8.56 25.96
CA VAL A 17 -9.19 9.06 27.35
C VAL A 17 -10.58 8.98 27.99
N ARG A 18 -11.65 9.06 27.19
CA ARG A 18 -13.07 8.98 27.64
C ARG A 18 -13.89 8.18 26.64
N GLY A 19 -14.87 7.40 27.12
CA GLY A 19 -15.67 6.46 26.33
C GLY A 19 -17.05 6.96 25.89
N GLU A 20 -17.60 6.24 24.90
CA GLU A 20 -18.85 6.42 24.12
C GLU A 20 -18.89 7.66 23.21
N PRO A 21 -17.98 7.78 22.22
CA PRO A 21 -18.10 8.80 21.18
C PRO A 21 -19.34 8.54 20.32
N ASP A 22 -20.06 9.59 19.95
CA ASP A 22 -21.18 9.45 19.01
C ASP A 22 -20.69 9.26 17.56
N ALA A 23 -21.62 8.95 16.65
CA ALA A 23 -21.31 8.75 15.24
C ALA A 23 -20.68 9.99 14.57
N VAL A 24 -21.02 11.20 15.03
CA VAL A 24 -20.51 12.46 14.49
C VAL A 24 -19.05 12.66 14.91
N GLU A 25 -18.74 12.37 16.17
CA GLU A 25 -17.39 12.46 16.72
C GLU A 25 -16.44 11.46 16.05
N ILE A 26 -16.91 10.23 15.78
CA ILE A 26 -16.14 9.23 15.01
C ILE A 26 -15.86 9.70 13.58
N ALA A 27 -16.87 10.27 12.91
CA ALA A 27 -16.71 10.79 11.57
C ALA A 27 -15.72 11.96 11.52
N ALA A 28 -15.82 12.91 12.47
CA ALA A 28 -14.92 14.05 12.56
C ALA A 28 -13.46 13.63 12.79
N LEU A 29 -13.22 12.67 13.70
CA LEU A 29 -11.86 12.14 13.95
C LEU A 29 -11.28 11.47 12.69
N THR A 30 -12.09 10.66 12.01
CA THR A 30 -11.67 9.95 10.80
C THR A 30 -11.32 10.93 9.67
N ALA A 31 -12.13 11.98 9.48
CA ALA A 31 -11.89 13.01 8.48
C ALA A 31 -10.56 13.74 8.73
N VAL A 32 -10.27 14.10 9.99
CA VAL A 32 -9.01 14.76 10.36
C VAL A 32 -7.81 13.83 10.11
N LEU A 33 -7.89 12.55 10.49
CA LEU A 33 -6.82 11.59 10.26
C LEU A 33 -6.58 11.34 8.76
N ALA A 34 -7.64 11.26 7.96
CA ALA A 34 -7.53 11.11 6.51
C ALA A 34 -6.87 12.34 5.87
N ALA A 35 -7.25 13.55 6.29
CA ALA A 35 -6.64 14.79 5.81
C ALA A 35 -5.16 14.91 6.22
N ALA A 36 -4.83 14.56 7.46
CA ALA A 36 -3.46 14.62 7.96
C ALA A 36 -2.53 13.54 7.37
N GLY A 37 -3.08 12.36 7.04
CA GLY A 37 -2.34 11.22 6.48
C GLY A 37 -2.05 11.30 4.98
N GLY A 38 -2.38 12.42 4.31
CA GLY A 38 -2.23 12.56 2.86
C GLY A 38 -3.35 11.91 2.04
N GLY A 39 -4.46 11.52 2.68
CA GLY A 39 -5.66 10.99 2.02
C GLY A 39 -6.57 12.07 1.45
N GLY A 40 -5.99 13.20 1.04
CA GLY A 40 -6.71 14.35 0.53
C GLY A 40 -6.26 14.69 -0.88
N ASP A 41 -6.69 13.90 -1.87
CA ASP A 41 -6.98 14.40 -3.21
C ASP A 41 -7.85 13.38 -3.99
N PRO A 42 -9.19 13.47 -3.89
CA PRO A 42 -10.06 12.82 -4.86
C PRO A 42 -10.12 13.57 -6.21
N GLU A 43 -9.64 14.82 -6.30
CA GLU A 43 -9.93 15.72 -7.44
C GLU A 43 -8.74 16.52 -7.99
N GLY A 44 -7.51 16.33 -7.47
CA GLY A 44 -6.37 17.19 -7.80
C GLY A 44 -5.18 16.56 -8.53
N GLU A 45 -5.18 15.24 -8.78
CA GLU A 45 -4.00 14.60 -9.35
C GLU A 45 -3.95 14.86 -10.86
N ALA A 46 -3.09 15.79 -11.29
CA ALA A 46 -2.55 15.76 -12.64
C ALA A 46 -1.98 14.35 -12.85
N VAL A 47 -2.72 13.52 -13.58
CA VAL A 47 -2.38 12.11 -13.78
C VAL A 47 -1.00 12.05 -14.39
N ALA A 48 0.02 11.86 -13.55
CA ALA A 48 1.29 11.35 -13.99
C ALA A 48 0.95 10.08 -14.78
N PRO A 49 1.55 9.85 -15.96
CA PRO A 49 1.23 8.67 -16.75
C PRO A 49 1.41 7.46 -15.85
N VAL A 50 0.28 6.82 -15.51
CA VAL A 50 0.27 5.64 -14.65
C VAL A 50 1.14 4.62 -15.36
N ALA A 51 2.23 4.22 -14.71
CA ALA A 51 3.09 3.18 -15.27
C ALA A 51 2.19 1.98 -15.61
N PRO A 52 2.24 1.46 -16.85
CA PRO A 52 1.32 0.41 -17.25
C PRO A 52 1.43 -0.77 -16.28
N SER A 53 0.29 -1.20 -15.74
CA SER A 53 0.24 -2.29 -14.77
C SER A 53 0.91 -3.52 -15.37
N THR A 54 1.96 -3.99 -14.69
CA THR A 54 2.66 -5.21 -15.13
C THR A 54 1.76 -6.43 -15.00
N TRP A 55 0.77 -6.40 -14.11
CA TRP A 55 -0.21 -7.46 -13.91
C TRP A 55 -1.31 -7.51 -14.98
N ALA A 56 -1.58 -6.39 -15.66
CA ALA A 56 -2.61 -6.29 -16.69
C ALA A 56 -2.04 -6.33 -18.11
N ARG A 57 -0.77 -6.70 -18.29
CA ARG A 57 -0.12 -6.71 -19.61
C ARG A 57 -0.75 -7.79 -20.49
N PRO A 58 -1.34 -7.44 -21.65
CA PRO A 58 -1.96 -8.44 -22.54
C PRO A 58 -0.98 -9.52 -23.02
N VAL A 59 0.31 -9.19 -23.10
CA VAL A 59 1.36 -10.15 -23.49
C VAL A 59 1.53 -11.29 -22.49
N ASP A 60 1.14 -11.11 -21.23
CA ASP A 60 1.19 -12.15 -20.19
C ASP A 60 -0.01 -13.11 -20.28
N LEU A 61 -1.06 -12.75 -21.02
CA LEU A 61 -2.19 -13.64 -21.33
C LEU A 61 -1.83 -14.68 -22.39
N VAL A 62 -0.74 -14.48 -23.12
CA VAL A 62 -0.27 -15.39 -24.16
C VAL A 62 1.02 -16.06 -23.70
N ARG A 63 1.04 -17.40 -23.71
CA ARG A 63 2.24 -18.14 -23.32
C ARG A 63 3.36 -17.93 -24.34
N GLY A 64 4.41 -17.22 -23.94
CA GLY A 64 5.62 -17.09 -24.75
C GLY A 64 6.51 -18.35 -24.74
N PRO A 65 7.51 -18.45 -25.63
CA PRO A 65 8.44 -19.57 -25.69
C PRO A 65 9.23 -19.72 -24.39
N VAL A 66 9.49 -20.96 -23.98
CA VAL A 66 10.44 -21.27 -22.89
C VAL A 66 11.78 -21.61 -23.53
N HIS A 67 12.84 -20.91 -23.13
CA HIS A 67 14.19 -21.17 -23.63
C HIS A 67 14.94 -22.11 -22.67
N PRO A 68 15.49 -23.24 -23.14
CA PRO A 68 16.32 -24.11 -22.32
C PRO A 68 17.66 -23.44 -22.02
N GLY A 69 18.10 -23.51 -20.77
CA GLY A 69 19.38 -22.94 -20.34
C GLY A 69 19.49 -22.83 -18.82
N PRO A 70 20.70 -22.55 -18.28
CA PRO A 70 20.89 -22.34 -16.85
C PRO A 70 19.93 -21.27 -16.32
N GLY A 71 19.12 -21.62 -15.32
CA GLY A 71 18.11 -20.71 -14.75
C GLY A 71 16.79 -20.61 -15.51
N GLY A 72 16.63 -21.27 -16.66
CA GLY A 72 15.41 -21.19 -17.49
C GLY A 72 14.13 -21.63 -16.76
N TRP A 73 14.22 -22.64 -15.88
CA TRP A 73 13.09 -23.07 -15.05
C TRP A 73 12.68 -22.05 -13.99
N ARG A 74 13.62 -21.23 -13.48
CA ARG A 74 13.30 -20.17 -12.51
C ARG A 74 12.75 -18.92 -13.21
N ALA A 75 13.21 -18.66 -14.43
CA ALA A 75 12.77 -17.53 -15.24
C ALA A 75 11.36 -17.74 -15.84
N SER A 76 10.89 -18.98 -16.00
CA SER A 76 9.58 -19.28 -16.59
C SER A 76 8.39 -18.78 -15.78
N ALA A 77 8.57 -18.49 -14.48
CA ALA A 77 7.53 -18.01 -13.58
C ALA A 77 7.58 -16.48 -13.35
N ARG A 78 8.48 -15.74 -14.01
CA ARG A 78 8.62 -14.28 -13.86
C ARG A 78 7.98 -13.54 -15.03
N PRO A 79 7.34 -12.38 -14.80
CA PRO A 79 6.94 -11.47 -15.87
C PRO A 79 8.16 -11.01 -16.69
N ARG A 80 7.98 -10.77 -17.99
CA ARG A 80 9.02 -10.27 -18.91
C ARG A 80 9.03 -8.75 -19.02
#